data_AF-A0A5N6PM73-F1
#
_entry.id   AF-A0A5N6PM73-F1
#
_cell.length_a   1.000
_cell.length_b   1.000
_cell.length_c   1.000
_cell.angle_alpha   90.00
_cell.angle_beta   90.00
_cell.angle_gamma   90.00
#
_symmetry.space_group_name_H-M   'P 1'
#
loop_
_entity.id
_entity.type
_entity.pdbx_description
1 polymer ?
#
loop_
_entity_poly.entity_id
_entity_poly.type
_entity_poly.pdbx_seq_one_letter_code
_entity_poly.pdbx_strand_id
1 'polypeptide(L)'
;MASSVRIVVVGDVHDDWDLQEDSKALELLQYMDLVFLVILFSSLLSIVLSVLFGLHACPGDFGNENVELVRSIAALKIAKAAILGNHDAWNTHIFSEKHKDAVQIQLESFGEEHVGYKRLDFHPLKLSVIGGRPFSCGGERLFRKQLLAKRYGVHNMNESAKRISDAALGTPKNHSIILLAHNGPTGLGSNMNDICGRDWVHGGGDHGDPDLALAISQLKGNTKYSVPLVVFGHMHKRLAFGDGSRNMIVVGDDNTIFLNGAVVPRVKRFGDNPLTGEPKHTLRAFTLIDSKEGKVDKIAEAWVSVIGDNTSWCWVVDGGGRRMGIRWLEVVVGAVVVGDRATGGSKWRRWQDVAVADDAVAGDGGVWVGGGCGWRVKVM
;
A
#
# COMPACT_ATOMS: atom_id res chain seq x y z
N MET A 1 -10.89 -2.54 27.85
CA MET A 1 -10.30 -3.44 26.83
C MET A 1 -9.30 -2.61 26.02
N ALA A 2 -8.12 -3.17 25.71
CA ALA A 2 -7.15 -2.51 24.85
C ALA A 2 -7.76 -2.31 23.44
N SER A 3 -7.65 -1.11 22.87
CA SER A 3 -8.13 -0.86 21.50
C SER A 3 -7.21 -1.58 20.53
N SER A 4 -7.70 -2.65 19.92
CA SER A 4 -7.05 -3.34 18.80
C SER A 4 -7.75 -2.91 17.53
N VAL A 5 -7.00 -2.52 16.50
CA VAL A 5 -7.53 -2.11 15.20
C VAL A 5 -6.82 -2.89 14.11
N ARG A 6 -7.58 -3.34 13.11
CA ARG A 6 -7.03 -3.90 11.88
C ARG A 6 -7.19 -2.90 10.76
N ILE A 7 -6.08 -2.52 10.14
CA ILE A 7 -6.08 -1.66 8.96
C ILE A 7 -5.77 -2.53 7.76
N VAL A 8 -6.51 -2.33 6.68
CA VAL A 8 -6.26 -2.97 5.38
C VAL A 8 -5.82 -1.90 4.41
N VAL A 9 -4.66 -2.10 3.81
CA VAL A 9 -4.11 -1.23 2.79
C VAL A 9 -4.25 -1.91 1.43
N VAL A 10 -4.76 -1.16 0.47
CA VAL A 10 -4.67 -1.50 -0.95
C VAL A 10 -3.95 -0.35 -1.64
N GLY A 11 -2.69 -0.60 -1.97
CA GLY A 11 -1.91 0.33 -2.77
C GLY A 11 -2.10 0.10 -4.25
N ASP A 12 -1.98 1.20 -4.99
CA ASP A 12 -1.92 1.28 -6.45
C ASP A 12 -2.95 0.37 -7.12
N VAL A 13 -4.23 0.70 -6.94
CA VAL A 13 -5.36 -0.15 -7.36
C VAL A 13 -5.37 -0.44 -8.88
N HIS A 14 -4.95 0.52 -9.71
CA HIS A 14 -5.05 0.45 -11.18
C HIS A 14 -6.48 0.12 -11.67
N ASP A 15 -6.58 -0.38 -12.90
CA ASP A 15 -7.79 -1.03 -13.42
C ASP A 15 -7.96 -2.48 -12.86
N ASP A 16 -7.19 -2.85 -11.84
CA ASP A 16 -7.27 -4.14 -11.13
C ASP A 16 -8.20 -4.03 -9.90
N TRP A 17 -9.37 -3.45 -10.12
CA TRP A 17 -10.47 -3.32 -9.15
C TRP A 17 -11.74 -3.97 -9.69
N ASP A 18 -12.43 -4.70 -8.82
CA ASP A 18 -13.79 -5.16 -9.06
C ASP A 18 -14.58 -5.02 -7.76
N LEU A 19 -15.64 -4.22 -7.76
CA LEU A 19 -16.40 -3.94 -6.55
C LEU A 19 -16.90 -5.22 -5.88
N GLN A 20 -17.36 -6.20 -6.65
CA GLN A 20 -17.95 -7.41 -6.09
C GLN A 20 -16.88 -8.31 -5.50
N GLU A 21 -15.83 -8.61 -6.25
CA GLU A 21 -14.77 -9.50 -5.80
C GLU A 21 -13.91 -8.86 -4.69
N ASP A 22 -13.60 -7.56 -4.78
CA ASP A 22 -12.88 -6.85 -3.71
C ASP A 22 -13.74 -6.74 -2.44
N SER A 23 -15.05 -6.49 -2.55
CA SER A 23 -15.93 -6.51 -1.38
C SER A 23 -15.93 -7.88 -0.70
N LYS A 24 -16.04 -8.97 -1.48
CA LYS A 24 -15.98 -10.34 -0.94
C LYS A 24 -14.65 -10.63 -0.25
N ALA A 25 -13.54 -10.24 -0.87
CA ALA A 25 -12.22 -10.45 -0.29
C ALA A 25 -12.04 -9.63 0.99
N LEU A 26 -12.54 -8.38 1.02
CA LEU A 26 -12.53 -7.54 2.20
C LEU A 26 -13.42 -8.09 3.32
N GLU A 27 -14.61 -8.61 3.00
CA GLU A 27 -15.51 -9.28 3.95
C GLU A 27 -14.84 -10.48 4.62
N LEU A 28 -14.03 -11.27 3.91
CA LEU A 28 -13.25 -12.36 4.51
C LEU A 28 -12.19 -11.83 5.50
N LEU A 29 -11.58 -10.70 5.19
CA LEU A 29 -10.53 -10.08 6.01
C LEU A 29 -11.10 -9.31 7.21
N GLN A 30 -12.39 -8.97 7.18
CA GLN A 30 -13.11 -8.33 8.27
C GLN A 30 -13.30 -9.31 9.43
N TYR A 31 -12.44 -9.18 10.44
CA TYR A 31 -12.72 -9.75 11.77
C TYR A 31 -12.88 -8.69 12.87
N MET A 32 -12.44 -7.44 12.68
CA MET A 32 -12.62 -6.31 13.62
C MET A 32 -12.42 -4.98 12.86
N ASP A 33 -12.92 -3.88 13.46
CA ASP A 33 -12.89 -2.49 13.00
C ASP A 33 -11.85 -2.16 11.90
N LEU A 34 -12.34 -2.04 10.66
CA LEU A 34 -11.51 -1.85 9.47
C LEU A 34 -11.33 -0.36 9.17
N VAL A 35 -10.09 0.08 8.97
CA VAL A 35 -9.81 1.28 8.17
C VAL A 35 -9.17 0.83 6.87
N PHE A 36 -9.83 1.15 5.76
CA PHE A 36 -9.35 0.84 4.44
C PHE A 36 -8.53 2.01 3.91
N LEU A 37 -7.22 1.82 3.72
CA LEU A 37 -6.34 2.83 3.14
C LEU A 37 -6.16 2.53 1.65
N VAL A 38 -6.67 3.43 0.81
CA VAL A 38 -6.60 3.30 -0.65
C VAL A 38 -5.60 4.27 -1.21
N ILE A 39 -4.67 3.75 -1.98
CA ILE A 39 -3.73 4.55 -2.74
C ILE A 39 -4.02 4.27 -4.20
N LEU A 40 -4.38 5.32 -4.92
CA LEU A 40 -4.78 5.20 -6.31
C LEU A 40 -3.60 5.50 -7.21
N PHE A 41 -3.33 4.57 -8.11
CA PHE A 41 -2.38 4.73 -9.19
C PHE A 41 -3.00 4.06 -10.40
N SER A 42 -2.83 4.62 -11.59
CA SER A 42 -3.27 3.99 -12.82
C SER A 42 -2.19 4.10 -13.90
N SER A 43 -1.20 3.21 -13.86
CA SER A 43 -0.62 2.70 -15.10
C SER A 43 0.03 1.33 -14.92
N LEU A 44 -0.55 0.29 -15.52
CA LEU A 44 0.17 -0.95 -15.77
C LEU A 44 0.49 -1.04 -17.27
N LEU A 45 1.78 -1.17 -17.57
CA LEU A 45 2.28 -1.80 -18.79
C LEU A 45 2.05 -1.05 -20.12
N SER A 46 2.89 -0.07 -20.44
CA SER A 46 3.20 0.22 -21.87
C SER A 46 4.53 0.90 -22.15
N ILE A 47 5.18 1.57 -21.18
CA ILE A 47 6.44 2.31 -21.49
C ILE A 47 7.55 1.38 -22.06
N VAL A 48 7.56 0.10 -21.69
CA VAL A 48 8.56 -0.86 -22.21
C VAL A 48 8.21 -1.39 -23.61
N LEU A 49 6.93 -1.48 -23.98
CA LEU A 49 6.52 -2.09 -25.26
C LEU A 49 6.41 -1.07 -26.40
N SER A 50 5.98 0.16 -26.12
CA SER A 50 5.81 1.20 -27.14
C SER A 50 7.12 1.74 -27.70
N VAL A 51 8.22 1.66 -26.93
CA VAL A 51 9.56 2.09 -27.40
C VAL A 51 10.27 0.99 -28.21
N LEU A 52 9.98 -0.30 -27.94
CA LEU A 52 10.70 -1.42 -28.57
C LEU A 52 10.10 -1.91 -29.90
N PHE A 53 8.78 -1.83 -30.10
CA PHE A 53 8.16 -2.59 -31.20
C PHE A 53 7.55 -1.77 -32.34
N GLY A 54 7.46 -0.44 -32.26
CA GLY A 54 6.91 0.37 -33.36
C GLY A 54 5.52 -0.08 -33.84
N LEU A 55 4.78 -0.82 -33.00
CA LEU A 55 3.42 -1.27 -33.30
C LEU A 55 2.48 -0.10 -33.00
N HIS A 56 1.60 0.19 -33.96
CA HIS A 56 0.50 1.11 -33.81
C HIS A 56 -0.22 0.86 -32.47
N ALA A 57 -0.26 1.89 -31.64
CA ALA A 57 -0.97 1.89 -30.38
C ALA A 57 -2.41 1.41 -30.59
N CYS A 58 -2.79 0.31 -29.94
CA CYS A 58 -4.21 0.11 -29.63
C CYS A 58 -4.66 1.33 -28.81
N PRO A 59 -5.75 2.02 -29.16
CA PRO A 59 -6.28 3.12 -28.38
C PRO A 59 -7.01 2.55 -27.16
N GLY A 60 -6.26 1.98 -26.23
CA GLY A 60 -6.74 1.54 -24.92
C GLY A 60 -6.45 2.66 -23.94
N ASP A 61 -7.49 3.34 -23.49
CA ASP A 61 -7.48 4.38 -22.47
C ASP A 61 -6.67 3.90 -21.25
N PHE A 62 -5.52 4.53 -20.99
CA PHE A 62 -4.85 4.39 -19.70
C PHE A 62 -5.86 4.87 -18.67
N GLY A 63 -6.15 4.13 -17.59
CA GLY A 63 -7.12 4.50 -16.55
C GLY A 63 -6.78 5.78 -15.74
N ASN A 64 -6.12 6.74 -16.36
CA ASN A 64 -5.92 8.11 -15.92
C ASN A 64 -7.28 8.77 -15.66
N GLU A 65 -7.41 9.37 -14.48
CA GLU A 65 -8.63 10.08 -14.08
C GLU A 65 -9.90 9.20 -14.20
N ASN A 66 -9.77 7.89 -13.92
CA ASN A 66 -10.85 6.92 -14.01
C ASN A 66 -11.92 7.17 -12.92
N VAL A 67 -12.90 8.01 -13.27
CA VAL A 67 -14.01 8.39 -12.39
C VAL A 67 -14.83 7.18 -11.94
N GLU A 68 -15.05 6.19 -12.80
CA GLU A 68 -15.88 5.03 -12.46
C GLU A 68 -15.19 4.11 -11.45
N LEU A 69 -13.86 3.93 -11.57
CA LEU A 69 -13.06 3.27 -10.55
C LEU A 69 -13.20 3.97 -9.19
N VAL A 70 -13.05 5.30 -9.16
CA VAL A 70 -13.18 6.08 -7.93
C VAL A 70 -14.59 5.97 -7.34
N ARG A 71 -15.64 6.06 -8.16
CA ARG A 71 -17.03 5.86 -7.72
C ARG A 71 -17.26 4.46 -7.16
N SER A 72 -16.68 3.45 -7.79
CA SER A 72 -16.76 2.06 -7.37
C SER A 72 -16.13 1.87 -5.98
N ILE A 73 -14.94 2.43 -5.75
CA ILE A 73 -14.27 2.37 -4.44
C ILE A 73 -15.05 3.16 -3.39
N ALA A 74 -15.55 4.36 -3.74
CA ALA A 74 -16.37 5.18 -2.85
C ALA A 74 -17.69 4.48 -2.46
N ALA A 75 -18.24 3.60 -3.32
CA ALA A 75 -19.46 2.85 -3.04
C ALA A 75 -19.28 1.75 -1.97
N LEU A 76 -18.05 1.41 -1.58
CA LEU A 76 -17.80 0.45 -0.50
C LEU A 76 -18.36 0.94 0.83
N LYS A 77 -19.14 0.10 1.51
CA LYS A 77 -19.75 0.43 2.82
C LYS A 77 -18.85 0.10 4.01
N ILE A 78 -17.57 0.48 3.90
CA ILE A 78 -16.55 0.25 4.93
C ILE A 78 -15.85 1.58 5.22
N ALA A 79 -15.54 1.84 6.48
CA ALA A 79 -14.75 3.00 6.87
C ALA A 79 -13.40 3.04 6.11
N LYS A 80 -13.15 4.12 5.39
CA LYS A 80 -11.98 4.24 4.50
C LYS A 80 -11.38 5.64 4.51
N ALA A 81 -10.10 5.69 4.17
CA ALA A 81 -9.39 6.89 3.79
C ALA A 81 -8.67 6.63 2.46
N ALA A 82 -8.82 7.55 1.51
CA ALA A 82 -8.27 7.42 0.18
C ALA A 82 -7.38 8.62 -0.15
N ILE A 83 -6.34 8.39 -0.94
CA ILE A 83 -5.55 9.45 -1.54
C ILE A 83 -5.39 9.20 -3.04
N LEU A 84 -5.63 10.24 -3.84
CA LEU A 84 -5.44 10.22 -5.28
C LEU A 84 -3.95 10.36 -5.63
N GLY A 85 -3.51 9.60 -6.62
CA GLY A 85 -2.16 9.61 -7.15
C GLY A 85 -1.99 10.41 -8.42
N ASN A 86 -0.77 10.41 -8.98
CA ASN A 86 -0.44 11.24 -10.14
C ASN A 86 -1.31 10.94 -11.37
N HIS A 87 -1.74 9.69 -11.57
CA HIS A 87 -2.57 9.32 -12.72
C HIS A 87 -4.02 9.81 -12.62
N ASP A 88 -4.51 10.06 -11.42
CA ASP A 88 -5.86 10.59 -11.21
C ASP A 88 -5.99 12.06 -11.62
N ALA A 89 -4.87 12.71 -11.93
CA ALA A 89 -4.79 14.09 -12.44
C ALA A 89 -3.91 14.21 -13.70
N TRP A 90 -3.72 13.12 -14.45
CA TRP A 90 -2.76 13.06 -15.56
C TRP A 90 -3.14 13.95 -16.76
N ASN A 91 -4.42 14.16 -17.01
CA ASN A 91 -4.90 14.90 -18.19
C ASN A 91 -5.43 16.29 -17.82
N THR A 92 -5.62 16.55 -16.53
CA THR A 92 -6.21 17.80 -16.03
C THR A 92 -5.20 18.95 -16.13
N HIS A 93 -5.41 19.80 -17.13
CA HIS A 93 -4.66 21.05 -17.35
C HIS A 93 -5.53 22.30 -17.36
N ILE A 94 -6.84 22.15 -17.63
CA ILE A 94 -7.77 23.26 -17.82
C ILE A 94 -8.80 23.22 -16.70
N PHE A 95 -8.98 24.34 -16.03
CA PHE A 95 -9.88 24.45 -14.87
C PHE A 95 -11.02 25.41 -15.18
N SER A 96 -12.21 24.88 -15.47
CA SER A 96 -13.41 25.67 -15.74
C SER A 96 -14.33 25.71 -14.53
N GLU A 97 -14.98 26.85 -14.27
CA GLU A 97 -16.10 26.92 -13.31
C GLU A 97 -17.40 26.39 -13.91
N LYS A 98 -17.49 26.31 -15.25
CA LYS A 98 -18.71 25.90 -15.97
C LYS A 98 -18.84 24.37 -16.11
N HIS A 99 -17.70 23.67 -16.13
CA HIS A 99 -17.66 22.21 -16.31
C HIS A 99 -16.71 21.60 -15.29
N LYS A 100 -17.17 20.54 -14.62
CA LYS A 100 -16.36 19.77 -13.69
C LYS A 100 -15.37 18.92 -14.48
N ASP A 101 -14.09 19.08 -14.19
CA ASP A 101 -13.06 18.15 -14.66
C ASP A 101 -13.12 16.81 -13.90
N ALA A 102 -12.43 15.79 -14.41
CA ALA A 102 -12.45 14.46 -13.81
C ALA A 102 -11.90 14.46 -12.37
N VAL A 103 -10.88 15.27 -12.06
CA VAL A 103 -10.37 15.43 -10.68
C VAL A 103 -11.45 15.96 -9.75
N GLN A 104 -12.26 16.94 -10.18
CA GLN A 104 -13.37 17.45 -9.39
C GLN A 104 -14.40 16.34 -9.10
N ILE A 105 -14.74 15.55 -10.11
CA ILE A 105 -15.73 14.47 -9.96
C ILE A 105 -15.19 13.36 -9.03
N GLN A 106 -13.90 13.01 -9.13
CA GLN A 106 -13.25 12.03 -8.25
C GLN A 106 -13.24 12.51 -6.79
N LEU A 107 -12.87 13.79 -6.55
CA LEU A 107 -12.90 14.39 -5.21
C LEU A 107 -14.31 14.44 -4.63
N GLU A 108 -15.31 14.80 -5.44
CA GLU A 108 -16.71 14.79 -5.01
C GLU A 108 -17.24 13.39 -4.73
N SER A 109 -16.75 12.38 -5.45
CA SER A 109 -17.15 10.98 -5.25
C SER A 109 -16.64 10.44 -3.92
N PHE A 110 -15.39 10.75 -3.54
CA PHE A 110 -14.86 10.39 -2.22
C PHE A 110 -15.35 11.29 -1.08
N GLY A 111 -15.64 12.56 -1.37
CA GLY A 111 -16.06 13.52 -0.34
C GLY A 111 -15.02 13.66 0.79
N GLU A 112 -15.44 13.35 2.03
CA GLU A 112 -14.58 13.41 3.21
C GLU A 112 -13.61 12.23 3.34
N GLU A 113 -13.80 11.16 2.55
CA GLU A 113 -12.90 10.01 2.55
C GLU A 113 -11.57 10.31 1.85
N HIS A 114 -11.51 11.34 1.00
CA HIS A 114 -10.26 11.79 0.38
C HIS A 114 -9.44 12.64 1.36
N VAL A 115 -8.31 12.11 1.82
CA VAL A 115 -7.52 12.73 2.91
C VAL A 115 -6.42 13.68 2.44
N GLY A 116 -6.16 13.86 1.15
CA GLY A 116 -5.07 14.73 0.68
C GLY A 116 -5.13 16.15 1.28
N TYR A 117 -4.08 16.54 2.03
CA TYR A 117 -4.03 17.75 2.88
C TYR A 117 -5.18 17.94 3.89
N LYS A 118 -5.85 16.86 4.27
CA LYS A 118 -6.94 16.81 5.23
C LYS A 118 -6.66 15.76 6.31
N ARG A 119 -7.49 15.77 7.34
CA ARG A 119 -7.53 14.76 8.40
C ARG A 119 -8.89 14.08 8.43
N LEU A 120 -8.88 12.77 8.61
CA LEU A 120 -10.06 11.98 8.90
C LEU A 120 -9.89 11.26 10.24
N ASP A 121 -10.84 11.47 11.15
CA ASP A 121 -10.79 10.95 12.52
C ASP A 121 -11.68 9.70 12.67
N PHE A 122 -11.09 8.61 13.14
CA PHE A 122 -11.77 7.37 13.52
C PHE A 122 -11.82 7.27 15.04
N HIS A 123 -12.74 8.01 15.66
CA HIS A 123 -12.85 8.13 17.12
C HIS A 123 -12.96 6.79 17.88
N PRO A 124 -13.76 5.80 17.44
CA PRO A 124 -13.82 4.50 18.13
C PRO A 124 -12.46 3.78 18.17
N LEU A 125 -11.61 4.04 17.17
CA LEU A 125 -10.32 3.40 16.97
C LEU A 125 -9.16 4.21 17.55
N LYS A 126 -9.45 5.40 18.07
CA LYS A 126 -8.44 6.38 18.52
C LYS A 126 -7.36 6.56 17.47
N LEU A 127 -7.80 6.77 16.23
CA LEU A 127 -6.93 6.85 15.07
C LEU A 127 -7.31 8.09 14.25
N SER A 128 -6.30 8.81 13.77
CA SER A 128 -6.47 9.91 12.81
C SER A 128 -5.61 9.65 11.59
N VAL A 129 -6.22 9.64 10.42
CA VAL A 129 -5.49 9.55 9.15
C VAL A 129 -5.28 10.96 8.61
N ILE A 130 -4.03 11.30 8.32
CA ILE A 130 -3.64 12.58 7.74
C ILE A 130 -3.09 12.33 6.35
N GLY A 131 -3.65 12.97 5.33
CA GLY A 131 -3.17 12.80 3.98
C GLY A 131 -1.97 13.69 3.65
N GLY A 132 -1.02 13.11 2.94
CA GLY A 132 0.07 13.82 2.28
C GLY A 132 -0.41 14.64 1.08
N ARG A 133 0.53 14.98 0.19
CA ARG A 133 0.22 15.63 -1.08
C ARG A 133 -0.54 14.66 -2.01
N PRO A 134 -1.76 15.01 -2.47
CA PRO A 134 -2.42 14.26 -3.52
C PRO A 134 -1.74 14.51 -4.87
N PHE A 135 -1.90 13.58 -5.79
CA PHE A 135 -1.35 13.65 -7.14
C PHE A 135 0.17 13.63 -7.22
N SER A 136 0.87 13.25 -6.15
CA SER A 136 2.33 13.24 -6.16
C SER A 136 2.86 12.27 -7.22
N CYS A 137 3.91 12.64 -7.95
CA CYS A 137 4.63 11.72 -8.84
C CYS A 137 6.06 11.47 -8.33
N GLY A 138 6.30 11.74 -7.04
CA GLY A 138 7.61 11.66 -6.43
C GLY A 138 8.62 12.73 -6.81
N GLY A 139 9.67 12.80 -5.99
CA GLY A 139 10.81 13.69 -6.17
C GLY A 139 10.56 15.16 -5.80
N GLU A 140 11.51 16.00 -6.19
CA GLU A 140 11.65 17.37 -5.68
C GLU A 140 10.69 18.40 -6.31
N ARG A 141 9.87 18.00 -7.27
CA ARG A 141 9.01 18.93 -8.03
C ARG A 141 7.53 18.65 -7.76
N LEU A 142 6.74 19.73 -7.68
CA LEU A 142 5.29 19.62 -7.63
C LEU A 142 4.74 19.18 -8.99
N PHE A 143 4.21 17.96 -9.07
CA PHE A 143 3.37 17.55 -10.17
C PHE A 143 2.08 18.40 -10.18
N ARG A 144 1.63 18.81 -11.37
CA ARG A 144 0.37 19.57 -11.54
C ARG A 144 0.30 20.82 -10.64
N LYS A 145 1.38 21.63 -10.63
CA LYS A 145 1.46 22.83 -9.79
C LYS A 145 0.24 23.77 -9.89
N GLN A 146 -0.32 23.96 -11.09
CA GLN A 146 -1.51 24.82 -11.27
C GLN A 146 -2.77 24.21 -10.62
N LEU A 147 -2.93 22.88 -10.67
CA LEU A 147 -4.01 22.16 -10.00
C LEU A 147 -3.90 22.30 -8.48
N LEU A 148 -2.70 22.07 -7.94
CA LEU A 148 -2.41 22.21 -6.51
C LEU A 148 -2.64 23.65 -6.02
N ALA A 149 -2.19 24.64 -6.79
CA ALA A 149 -2.43 26.04 -6.50
C ALA A 149 -3.93 26.37 -6.49
N LYS A 150 -4.67 25.94 -7.52
CA LYS A 150 -6.10 26.29 -7.64
C LYS A 150 -6.97 25.59 -6.60
N ARG A 151 -6.71 24.32 -6.29
CA ARG A 151 -7.57 23.52 -5.40
C ARG A 151 -7.16 23.54 -3.94
N TYR A 152 -5.87 23.67 -3.65
CA TYR A 152 -5.33 23.56 -2.30
C TYR A 152 -4.54 24.81 -1.85
N GLY A 153 -4.32 25.77 -2.76
CA GLY A 153 -3.52 26.96 -2.47
C GLY A 153 -2.04 26.64 -2.21
N VAL A 154 -1.50 25.59 -2.84
CA VAL A 154 -0.12 25.13 -2.66
C VAL A 154 0.71 25.46 -3.90
N HIS A 155 1.76 26.26 -3.72
CA HIS A 155 2.62 26.75 -4.80
C HIS A 155 4.06 26.21 -4.75
N ASN A 156 4.48 25.64 -3.63
CA ASN A 156 5.82 25.06 -3.44
C ASN A 156 5.84 23.93 -2.38
N MET A 157 6.97 23.25 -2.27
CA MET A 157 7.16 22.12 -1.33
C MET A 157 6.98 22.52 0.13
N ASN A 158 7.42 23.71 0.53
CA ASN A 158 7.30 24.15 1.92
C ASN A 158 5.84 24.42 2.30
N GLU A 159 5.06 25.02 1.39
CA GLU A 159 3.62 25.19 1.56
C GLU A 159 2.89 23.85 1.59
N SER A 160 3.33 22.89 0.76
CA SER A 160 2.82 21.51 0.77
C SER A 160 3.04 20.86 2.15
N ALA A 161 4.28 20.91 2.65
CA ALA A 161 4.64 20.38 3.96
C ALA A 161 3.82 21.04 5.08
N LYS A 162 3.71 22.37 5.02
CA LYS A 162 2.91 23.14 5.98
C LYS A 162 1.44 22.69 5.96
N ARG A 163 0.84 22.46 4.78
CA ARG A 163 -0.54 21.96 4.67
C ARG A 163 -0.71 20.59 5.31
N ILE A 164 0.24 19.67 5.12
CA ILE A 164 0.22 18.35 5.76
C ILE A 164 0.30 18.50 7.29
N SER A 165 1.19 19.35 7.79
CA SER A 165 1.32 19.60 9.23
C SER A 165 0.12 20.35 9.83
N ASP A 166 -0.46 21.30 9.09
CA ASP A 166 -1.66 22.03 9.49
C ASP A 166 -2.87 21.09 9.57
N ALA A 167 -2.97 20.08 8.70
CA ALA A 167 -4.03 19.06 8.76
C ALA A 167 -3.99 18.26 10.07
N ALA A 168 -2.83 18.11 10.70
CA ALA A 168 -2.70 17.48 12.01
C ALA A 168 -3.27 18.32 13.16
N LEU A 169 -3.42 19.64 12.99
CA LEU A 169 -3.87 20.53 14.05
C LEU A 169 -5.28 20.17 14.53
N GLY A 170 -5.40 19.98 15.84
CA GLY A 170 -6.66 19.56 16.47
C GLY A 170 -6.90 18.05 16.46
N THR A 171 -5.88 17.25 16.10
CA THR A 171 -5.94 15.79 16.30
C THR A 171 -6.20 15.51 17.78
N PRO A 172 -7.18 14.66 18.13
CA PRO A 172 -7.46 14.34 19.53
C PRO A 172 -6.23 13.77 20.23
N LYS A 173 -5.96 14.20 21.46
CA LYS A 173 -4.72 13.86 22.19
C LYS A 173 -4.50 12.36 22.42
N ASN A 174 -5.57 11.58 22.38
CA ASN A 174 -5.57 10.14 22.57
C ASN A 174 -5.50 9.37 21.24
N HIS A 175 -5.44 10.05 20.10
CA HIS A 175 -5.35 9.41 18.79
C HIS A 175 -3.89 9.17 18.37
N SER A 176 -3.63 8.02 17.75
CA SER A 176 -2.42 7.82 16.94
C SER A 176 -2.64 8.38 15.53
N ILE A 177 -1.59 8.92 14.94
CA ILE A 177 -1.62 9.46 13.58
C ILE A 177 -1.06 8.42 12.61
N ILE A 178 -1.82 8.13 11.56
CA ILE A 178 -1.31 7.47 10.36
C ILE A 178 -1.20 8.52 9.26
N LEU A 179 -0.03 8.64 8.66
CA LEU A 179 0.12 9.42 7.44
C LEU A 179 -0.20 8.51 6.24
N LEU A 180 -1.07 8.99 5.35
CA LEU A 180 -1.39 8.34 4.08
C LEU A 180 -0.93 9.23 2.93
N ALA A 181 0.00 8.76 2.10
CA ALA A 181 0.50 9.52 0.97
C ALA A 181 0.44 8.69 -0.31
N HIS A 182 0.49 9.33 -1.47
CA HIS A 182 0.63 8.59 -2.72
C HIS A 182 2.04 8.04 -2.89
N ASN A 183 3.06 8.85 -2.58
CA ASN A 183 4.46 8.48 -2.63
C ASN A 183 5.11 8.63 -1.25
N GLY A 184 6.18 7.88 -1.00
CA GLY A 184 6.90 7.90 0.27
C GLY A 184 7.78 9.15 0.44
N PRO A 185 8.31 9.40 1.66
CA PRO A 185 9.14 10.57 1.92
C PRO A 185 10.55 10.41 1.37
N THR A 186 11.20 11.53 1.04
CA THR A 186 12.63 11.50 0.67
C THR A 186 13.52 11.09 1.85
N GLY A 187 14.71 10.57 1.55
CA GLY A 187 15.67 10.02 2.51
C GLY A 187 15.63 8.50 2.63
N LEU A 188 14.74 7.83 1.88
CA LEU A 188 14.52 6.39 1.92
C LEU A 188 14.73 5.70 0.55
N GLY A 189 15.50 6.32 -0.35
CA GLY A 189 15.69 5.85 -1.73
C GLY A 189 17.14 5.83 -2.23
N SER A 190 18.12 5.55 -1.37
CA SER A 190 19.55 5.59 -1.76
C SER A 190 19.91 4.58 -2.86
N ASN A 191 19.31 3.40 -2.85
CA ASN A 191 19.50 2.31 -3.81
C ASN A 191 18.20 2.06 -4.59
N MET A 192 18.29 1.45 -5.78
CA MET A 192 17.11 1.17 -6.64
C MET A 192 16.02 0.35 -5.94
N ASN A 193 16.40 -0.61 -5.09
CA ASN A 193 15.47 -1.48 -4.38
C ASN A 193 15.01 -0.92 -3.01
N ASP A 194 15.49 0.27 -2.62
CA ASP A 194 15.00 0.91 -1.41
C ASP A 194 13.53 1.34 -1.58
N ILE A 195 12.81 1.53 -0.48
CA ILE A 195 11.37 1.75 -0.47
C ILE A 195 10.93 2.97 -1.31
N CYS A 196 11.78 4.01 -1.42
CA CYS A 196 11.59 5.18 -2.29
C CYS A 196 12.67 5.28 -3.39
N GLY A 197 13.35 4.18 -3.72
CA GLY A 197 14.45 4.15 -4.69
C GLY A 197 13.99 4.17 -6.14
N ARG A 198 14.47 5.11 -6.94
CA ARG A 198 14.21 5.15 -8.39
C ARG A 198 14.88 3.96 -9.07
N ASP A 199 14.12 3.19 -9.84
CA ASP A 199 14.57 1.96 -10.49
C ASP A 199 14.37 1.94 -12.01
N TRP A 200 13.87 3.02 -12.61
CA TRP A 200 13.70 3.19 -14.07
C TRP A 200 14.77 4.09 -14.72
N VAL A 201 15.78 4.54 -13.96
CA VAL A 201 16.89 5.37 -14.47
C VAL A 201 18.22 4.79 -14.00
N HIS A 202 19.20 4.73 -14.90
CA HIS A 202 20.55 4.29 -14.57
C HIS A 202 21.17 5.18 -13.47
N GLY A 203 21.74 4.55 -12.44
CA GLY A 203 22.27 5.22 -11.24
C GLY A 203 21.26 5.37 -10.10
N GLY A 204 19.97 5.14 -10.35
CA GLY A 204 18.92 5.15 -9.33
C GLY A 204 18.70 6.52 -8.67
N GLY A 205 18.63 6.54 -7.34
CA GLY A 205 18.48 7.74 -6.52
C GLY A 205 17.13 7.87 -5.84
N ASP A 206 17.03 8.82 -4.93
CA ASP A 206 15.83 9.00 -4.11
C ASP A 206 14.69 9.63 -4.91
N HIS A 207 13.53 8.97 -4.89
CA HIS A 207 12.31 9.46 -5.53
C HIS A 207 11.21 9.83 -4.54
N GLY A 208 11.52 9.90 -3.26
CA GLY A 208 10.57 10.30 -2.23
C GLY A 208 10.21 11.79 -2.29
N ASP A 209 9.15 12.13 -1.59
CA ASP A 209 8.57 13.47 -1.46
C ASP A 209 9.27 14.27 -0.35
N PRO A 210 9.95 15.39 -0.66
CA PRO A 210 10.64 16.20 0.36
C PRO A 210 9.69 16.90 1.33
N ASP A 211 8.51 17.29 0.85
CA ASP A 211 7.47 17.92 1.68
C ASP A 211 6.86 16.94 2.69
N LEU A 212 6.69 15.67 2.32
CA LEU A 212 6.24 14.63 3.25
C LEU A 212 7.32 14.38 4.32
N ALA A 213 8.59 14.29 3.93
CA ALA A 213 9.70 14.16 4.88
C ALA A 213 9.76 15.35 5.87
N LEU A 214 9.60 16.57 5.36
CA LEU A 214 9.56 17.78 6.18
C LEU A 214 8.36 17.79 7.14
N ALA A 215 7.16 17.44 6.65
CA ALA A 215 5.96 17.38 7.48
C ALA A 215 6.09 16.32 8.59
N ILE A 216 6.63 15.14 8.27
CA ILE A 216 6.91 14.09 9.26
C ILE A 216 7.86 14.60 10.35
N SER A 217 8.94 15.28 9.96
CA SER A 217 9.90 15.88 10.90
C SER A 217 9.22 16.91 11.82
N GLN A 218 8.39 17.79 11.26
CA GLN A 218 7.64 18.81 12.01
C GLN A 218 6.64 18.20 12.99
N LEU A 219 5.93 17.16 12.58
CA LEU A 219 4.97 16.45 13.44
C LEU A 219 5.68 15.75 14.60
N LYS A 220 6.81 15.09 14.33
CA LYS A 220 7.62 14.41 15.36
C LYS A 220 8.30 15.37 16.33
N GLY A 221 8.70 16.55 15.86
CA GLY A 221 9.19 17.63 16.72
C GLY A 221 8.14 18.15 17.71
N ASN A 222 6.85 17.90 17.44
CA ASN A 222 5.75 18.22 18.33
C ASN A 222 5.38 16.99 19.17
N THR A 223 5.81 16.99 20.44
CA THR A 223 5.61 15.89 21.40
C THR A 223 4.15 15.52 21.68
N LYS A 224 3.18 16.29 21.17
CA LYS A 224 1.75 15.98 21.24
C LYS A 224 1.31 14.90 20.26
N TYR A 225 2.08 14.65 19.21
CA TYR A 225 1.71 13.75 18.13
C TYR A 225 2.50 12.46 18.16
N SER A 226 1.80 11.34 18.01
CA SER A 226 2.42 10.03 17.79
C SER A 226 2.16 9.63 16.35
N VAL A 227 3.23 9.46 15.56
CA VAL A 227 3.16 9.04 14.15
C VAL A 227 3.81 7.66 14.03
N PRO A 228 3.15 6.58 14.48
CA PRO A 228 3.72 5.22 14.43
C PRO A 228 3.85 4.66 13.01
N LEU A 229 3.09 5.19 12.04
CA LEU A 229 2.96 4.57 10.72
C LEU A 229 2.76 5.63 9.62
N VAL A 230 3.52 5.46 8.54
CA VAL A 230 3.41 6.21 7.28
C VAL A 230 3.16 5.19 6.17
N VAL A 231 1.98 5.24 5.56
CA VAL A 231 1.57 4.35 4.47
C VAL A 231 1.60 5.13 3.16
N PHE A 232 2.22 4.54 2.14
CA PHE A 232 2.28 5.12 0.80
C PHE A 232 2.32 4.06 -0.29
N GLY A 233 2.28 4.48 -1.55
CA GLY A 233 2.28 3.61 -2.73
C GLY A 233 3.29 4.10 -3.76
N HIS A 234 2.89 4.13 -5.04
CA HIS A 234 3.63 4.59 -6.21
C HIS A 234 4.86 3.76 -6.60
N MET A 235 5.72 3.43 -5.64
CA MET A 235 6.98 2.72 -5.87
C MET A 235 6.68 1.22 -5.90
N HIS A 236 6.35 0.66 -7.06
CA HIS A 236 5.89 -0.73 -7.17
C HIS A 236 6.87 -1.76 -6.56
N LYS A 237 6.30 -2.83 -5.99
CA LYS A 237 7.04 -3.94 -5.38
C LYS A 237 8.03 -4.60 -6.34
N ARG A 238 7.61 -4.87 -7.58
CA ARG A 238 8.48 -5.42 -8.62
C ARG A 238 9.25 -4.28 -9.27
N LEU A 239 10.56 -4.42 -9.38
CA LEU A 239 11.39 -3.39 -10.01
C LEU A 239 11.13 -3.30 -11.52
N ALA A 240 11.28 -2.10 -12.09
CA ALA A 240 10.92 -1.76 -13.46
C ALA A 240 11.62 -2.63 -14.52
N PHE A 241 12.88 -2.99 -14.29
CA PHE A 241 13.66 -3.85 -15.18
C PHE A 241 13.51 -5.36 -14.90
N GLY A 242 12.62 -5.75 -13.98
CA GLY A 242 12.22 -7.14 -13.77
C GLY A 242 13.07 -7.97 -12.80
N ASP A 243 14.30 -7.54 -12.51
CA ASP A 243 15.30 -8.31 -11.73
C ASP A 243 15.36 -7.90 -10.25
N GLY A 244 14.23 -7.96 -9.53
CA GLY A 244 14.24 -7.83 -8.08
C GLY A 244 12.94 -7.35 -7.46
N SER A 245 12.96 -7.35 -6.13
CA SER A 245 11.88 -6.82 -5.29
C SER A 245 12.36 -5.59 -4.52
N ARG A 246 11.47 -4.63 -4.39
CA ARG A 246 11.62 -3.46 -3.53
C ARG A 246 11.44 -3.84 -2.06
N ASN A 247 12.18 -3.16 -1.19
CA ASN A 247 11.93 -3.15 0.25
C ASN A 247 10.60 -2.46 0.52
N MET A 248 9.60 -3.20 1.00
CA MET A 248 8.23 -2.65 1.20
C MET A 248 8.02 -2.06 2.59
N ILE A 249 8.94 -2.30 3.53
CA ILE A 249 8.86 -1.82 4.91
C ILE A 249 10.22 -1.30 5.34
N VAL A 250 10.24 -0.13 5.98
CA VAL A 250 11.41 0.42 6.68
C VAL A 250 10.97 0.88 8.07
N VAL A 251 11.78 0.59 9.09
CA VAL A 251 11.56 1.09 10.46
C VAL A 251 12.60 2.17 10.73
N GLY A 252 12.15 3.39 11.01
CA GLY A 252 13.03 4.48 11.41
C GLY A 252 13.56 4.31 12.83
N ASP A 253 14.62 5.04 13.18
CA ASP A 253 15.25 5.01 14.51
C ASP A 253 14.29 5.37 15.65
N ASP A 254 13.22 6.11 15.34
CA ASP A 254 12.18 6.51 16.28
C ASP A 254 11.00 5.52 16.33
N ASN A 255 11.16 4.32 15.74
CA ASN A 255 10.15 3.28 15.60
C ASN A 255 8.95 3.66 14.70
N THR A 256 9.05 4.72 13.91
CA THR A 256 8.07 4.99 12.85
C THR A 256 8.23 3.96 11.76
N ILE A 257 7.13 3.31 11.38
CA ILE A 257 7.12 2.37 10.28
C ILE A 257 6.72 3.08 8.99
N PHE A 258 7.53 2.91 7.96
CA PHE A 258 7.25 3.31 6.59
C PHE A 258 6.81 2.06 5.83
N LEU A 259 5.58 2.05 5.36
CA LEU A 259 4.98 0.94 4.64
C LEU A 259 4.59 1.39 3.24
N ASN A 260 5.12 0.69 2.24
CA ASN A 260 4.69 0.80 0.88
C ASN A 260 3.65 -0.29 0.58
N GLY A 261 2.46 0.12 0.11
CA GLY A 261 1.34 -0.76 -0.21
C GLY A 261 1.25 -1.12 -1.70
N ALA A 262 2.14 -0.61 -2.57
CA ALA A 262 2.06 -0.76 -4.03
C ALA A 262 2.48 -2.17 -4.51
N VAL A 263 1.64 -3.16 -4.25
CA VAL A 263 1.79 -4.53 -4.77
C VAL A 263 1.15 -4.60 -6.16
N VAL A 264 1.97 -4.60 -7.20
CA VAL A 264 1.51 -4.50 -8.59
C VAL A 264 2.14 -5.60 -9.46
N PRO A 265 1.36 -6.41 -10.22
CA PRO A 265 -0.10 -6.42 -10.25
C PRO A 265 -0.70 -6.94 -8.94
N ARG A 266 -1.81 -6.32 -8.49
CA ARG A 266 -2.52 -6.73 -7.27
C ARG A 266 -3.50 -7.86 -7.49
N VAL A 267 -3.93 -8.08 -8.73
CA VAL A 267 -4.84 -9.16 -9.12
C VAL A 267 -4.09 -10.16 -10.01
N LYS A 268 -4.12 -11.43 -9.63
CA LYS A 268 -3.69 -12.55 -10.49
C LYS A 268 -4.93 -13.32 -10.91
N ARG A 269 -5.13 -13.51 -12.21
CA ARG A 269 -6.30 -14.19 -12.78
C ARG A 269 -5.89 -15.60 -13.22
N PHE A 270 -6.68 -16.61 -12.85
CA PHE A 270 -6.46 -18.01 -13.14
C PHE A 270 -7.74 -18.64 -13.73
N GLY A 271 -7.59 -19.69 -14.52
CA GLY A 271 -8.74 -20.46 -15.05
C GLY A 271 -9.41 -19.84 -16.28
N ASP A 272 -8.69 -19.08 -17.11
CA ASP A 272 -9.22 -18.53 -18.37
C ASP A 272 -9.03 -19.49 -19.57
N ASN A 273 -8.77 -20.78 -19.31
CA ASN A 273 -8.62 -21.79 -20.36
C ASN A 273 -9.96 -22.49 -20.62
N PRO A 274 -10.61 -22.27 -21.79
CA PRO A 274 -11.86 -22.93 -22.15
C PRO A 274 -11.76 -24.47 -22.18
N LEU A 275 -10.54 -25.02 -22.20
CA LEU A 275 -10.28 -26.45 -22.34
C LEU A 275 -10.26 -27.21 -21.00
N THR A 276 -10.03 -26.55 -19.86
CA THR A 276 -9.84 -27.25 -18.56
C THR A 276 -11.11 -27.31 -17.72
N GLY A 277 -12.12 -26.48 -18.02
CA GLY A 277 -13.37 -26.43 -17.25
C GLY A 277 -13.19 -25.96 -15.79
N GLU A 278 -12.01 -25.45 -15.43
CA GLU A 278 -11.75 -24.93 -14.09
C GLU A 278 -12.48 -23.59 -13.89
N PRO A 279 -13.07 -23.36 -12.71
CA PRO A 279 -13.74 -22.10 -12.44
C PRO A 279 -12.73 -20.95 -12.45
N LYS A 280 -13.12 -19.84 -13.08
CA LYS A 280 -12.37 -18.59 -13.01
C LYS A 280 -12.15 -18.23 -11.55
N HIS A 281 -10.90 -17.99 -11.19
CA HIS A 281 -10.59 -17.49 -9.86
C HIS A 281 -9.51 -16.42 -9.90
N THR A 282 -9.65 -15.45 -9.02
CA THR A 282 -8.71 -14.34 -8.89
C THR A 282 -8.02 -14.42 -7.53
N LEU A 283 -6.73 -14.05 -7.47
CA LEU A 283 -6.04 -13.78 -6.23
C LEU A 283 -5.86 -12.27 -6.09
N ARG A 284 -6.25 -11.73 -4.95
CA ARG A 284 -6.27 -10.28 -4.67
C ARG A 284 -5.34 -9.96 -3.51
N ALA A 285 -4.36 -9.10 -3.73
CA ALA A 285 -3.38 -8.72 -2.72
C ALA A 285 -3.94 -7.67 -1.75
N PHE A 286 -3.63 -7.80 -0.47
CA PHE A 286 -3.93 -6.82 0.57
C PHE A 286 -2.74 -6.75 1.53
N THR A 287 -2.50 -5.58 2.13
CA THR A 287 -1.59 -5.47 3.26
C THR A 287 -2.39 -5.26 4.54
N LEU A 288 -2.26 -6.19 5.48
CA LEU A 288 -2.92 -6.17 6.77
C LEU A 288 -1.98 -5.56 7.80
N ILE A 289 -2.51 -4.69 8.64
CA ILE A 289 -1.79 -4.10 9.76
C ILE A 289 -2.63 -4.29 11.01
N ASP A 290 -2.10 -5.02 11.98
CA ASP A 290 -2.70 -5.08 13.31
C ASP A 290 -2.01 -4.06 14.20
N SER A 291 -2.81 -3.21 14.82
CA SER A 291 -2.33 -2.23 15.79
C SER A 291 -3.03 -2.43 17.12
N LYS A 292 -2.25 -2.34 18.20
CA LYS A 292 -2.72 -2.44 19.58
C LYS A 292 -2.28 -1.19 20.34
N GLU A 293 -3.24 -0.54 21.00
CA GLU A 293 -2.99 0.67 21.80
C GLU A 293 -2.28 1.77 20.99
N GLY A 294 -2.62 1.88 19.71
CA GLY A 294 -2.08 2.91 18.83
C GLY A 294 -0.65 2.66 18.35
N LYS A 295 -0.08 1.48 18.59
CA LYS A 295 1.20 1.03 18.04
C LYS A 295 0.97 -0.12 17.07
N VAL A 296 1.79 -0.20 16.02
CA VAL A 296 1.73 -1.33 15.08
C VAL A 296 2.35 -2.57 15.75
N ASP A 297 1.60 -3.66 15.77
CA ASP A 297 2.01 -4.95 16.32
C ASP A 297 2.46 -5.91 15.22
N LYS A 298 1.81 -5.84 14.05
CA LYS A 298 2.04 -6.78 12.96
C LYS A 298 1.67 -6.19 11.60
N ILE A 299 2.46 -6.53 10.58
CA ILE A 299 2.16 -6.25 9.17
C ILE A 299 2.29 -7.55 8.38
N ALA A 300 1.33 -7.83 7.51
CA ALA A 300 1.35 -9.00 6.64
C ALA A 300 0.81 -8.68 5.25
N GLU A 301 1.44 -9.24 4.21
CA GLU A 301 0.83 -9.33 2.88
C GLU A 301 -0.09 -10.56 2.85
N ALA A 302 -1.34 -10.37 2.41
CA ALA A 302 -2.34 -11.42 2.28
C ALA A 302 -2.85 -11.48 0.85
N TRP A 303 -2.89 -12.67 0.26
CA TRP A 303 -3.53 -12.91 -1.03
C TRP A 303 -4.85 -13.63 -0.79
N VAL A 304 -5.96 -13.05 -1.23
CA VAL A 304 -7.30 -13.64 -1.07
C VAL A 304 -7.76 -14.22 -2.40
N SER A 305 -8.04 -15.51 -2.42
CA SER A 305 -8.64 -16.20 -3.56
C SER A 305 -10.14 -15.94 -3.62
N VAL A 306 -10.66 -15.57 -4.79
CA VAL A 306 -12.09 -15.39 -5.08
C VAL A 306 -12.44 -16.28 -6.27
N ILE A 307 -13.34 -17.25 -6.10
CA ILE A 307 -13.69 -18.26 -7.11
C ILE A 307 -15.08 -18.00 -7.69
N GLY A 308 -15.15 -17.56 -8.95
CA GLY A 308 -16.38 -17.44 -9.75
C GLY A 308 -17.54 -16.64 -9.12
N ASP A 309 -18.72 -16.79 -9.71
CA ASP A 309 -19.95 -16.11 -9.25
C ASP A 309 -20.51 -16.73 -7.95
N ASN A 310 -20.00 -17.89 -7.52
CA ASN A 310 -20.46 -18.59 -6.32
C ASN A 310 -19.73 -18.08 -5.07
N THR A 311 -20.54 -17.45 -4.21
CA THR A 311 -20.22 -16.58 -3.08
C THR A 311 -19.58 -17.24 -1.85
N SER A 312 -19.20 -18.53 -1.89
CA SER A 312 -18.97 -19.33 -0.68
C SER A 312 -17.52 -19.77 -0.42
N TRP A 313 -16.56 -19.40 -1.27
CA TRP A 313 -15.20 -19.95 -1.16
C TRP A 313 -14.11 -18.89 -1.36
N CYS A 314 -13.84 -18.09 -0.31
CA CYS A 314 -12.64 -17.24 -0.25
C CYS A 314 -11.59 -17.83 0.71
N TRP A 315 -10.31 -17.80 0.32
CA TRP A 315 -9.20 -18.33 1.12
C TRP A 315 -8.01 -17.39 1.12
N VAL A 316 -7.27 -17.34 2.23
CA VAL A 316 -5.94 -16.73 2.25
C VAL A 316 -4.93 -17.73 1.68
N VAL A 317 -4.14 -17.31 0.70
CA VAL A 317 -3.11 -18.10 0.03
C VAL A 317 -1.75 -17.42 0.13
N ASP A 318 -0.67 -18.17 -0.10
CA ASP A 318 0.64 -17.55 -0.33
C ASP A 318 0.70 -16.89 -1.72
N GLY A 319 1.76 -16.12 -1.99
CA GLY A 319 1.94 -15.46 -3.30
C GLY A 319 2.01 -16.42 -4.50
N GLY A 320 2.15 -17.74 -4.27
CA GLY A 320 2.15 -18.81 -5.26
C GLY A 320 0.82 -19.58 -5.38
N GLY A 321 -0.23 -19.18 -4.65
CA GLY A 321 -1.56 -19.77 -4.76
C GLY A 321 -1.81 -21.02 -3.93
N ARG A 322 -0.89 -21.41 -3.02
CA ARG A 322 -1.12 -22.55 -2.12
C ARG A 322 -2.09 -22.17 -1.01
N ARG A 323 -3.14 -22.98 -0.87
CA ARG A 323 -4.16 -22.81 0.17
C ARG A 323 -3.51 -22.92 1.55
N MET A 324 -3.50 -21.82 2.27
CA MET A 324 -3.25 -21.86 3.69
C MET A 324 -4.61 -22.04 4.41
N GLY A 325 -4.62 -22.66 5.60
CA GLY A 325 -5.66 -22.29 6.57
C GLY A 325 -5.57 -20.78 6.84
N ILE A 326 -6.45 -20.18 7.64
CA ILE A 326 -6.17 -18.83 8.18
C ILE A 326 -4.94 -18.97 9.09
N ARG A 327 -3.75 -18.99 8.49
CA ARG A 327 -2.45 -18.97 9.12
C ARG A 327 -2.00 -17.53 9.02
N TRP A 328 -2.21 -16.85 10.13
CA TRP A 328 -1.49 -15.65 10.50
C TRP A 328 -0.02 -15.81 10.09
N LEU A 329 0.41 -15.06 9.08
CA LEU A 329 1.83 -14.82 8.82
C LEU A 329 2.31 -13.97 10.00
N GLU A 330 2.69 -14.59 11.11
CA GLU A 330 3.32 -13.92 12.27
C GLU A 330 4.62 -13.26 11.83
N VAL A 331 4.51 -11.98 11.46
CA VAL A 331 5.58 -11.03 11.75
C VAL A 331 5.22 -10.39 13.08
N VAL A 332 5.73 -10.98 14.16
CA VAL A 332 5.69 -10.35 15.49
C VAL A 332 6.61 -9.13 15.40
N VAL A 333 6.06 -7.91 15.43
CA VAL A 333 6.87 -6.72 15.74
C VAL A 333 7.10 -6.72 17.24
N GLY A 334 8.02 -7.60 17.63
CA GLY A 334 8.30 -7.99 19.01
C GLY A 334 9.28 -9.18 19.07
N ALA A 335 10.19 -9.26 18.10
CA ALA A 335 11.45 -9.97 18.22
C ALA A 335 12.54 -9.11 17.57
N VAL A 336 12.78 -7.93 18.13
CA VAL A 336 14.17 -7.59 18.41
C VAL A 336 14.58 -8.61 19.46
N VAL A 337 15.34 -9.63 19.07
CA VAL A 337 16.20 -10.30 20.05
C VAL A 337 17.20 -9.23 20.47
N VAL A 338 16.88 -8.49 21.53
CA VAL A 338 17.87 -7.75 22.30
C VAL A 338 18.69 -8.83 23.01
N GLY A 339 19.62 -9.42 22.25
CA GLY A 339 20.69 -10.22 22.78
C GLY A 339 21.70 -9.24 23.35
N ASP A 340 21.62 -9.04 24.66
CA ASP A 340 22.58 -8.27 25.43
C ASP A 340 23.99 -8.82 25.19
N ARG A 341 24.85 -8.05 24.51
CA ARG A 341 26.31 -8.07 24.72
C ARG A 341 26.97 -6.86 24.07
N ALA A 342 27.66 -6.12 24.93
CA ALA A 342 28.53 -5.00 24.64
C ALA A 342 29.51 -5.26 23.47
N THR A 343 29.59 -4.33 22.52
CA THR A 343 30.74 -3.44 22.24
C THR A 343 30.52 -2.72 20.90
N GLY A 344 31.11 -1.53 20.77
CA GLY A 344 30.71 -0.45 19.85
C GLY A 344 30.76 -0.72 18.34
N GLY A 345 30.02 0.11 17.60
CA GLY A 345 30.16 0.27 16.15
C GLY A 345 28.86 0.67 15.44
N SER A 346 28.75 1.93 15.03
CA SER A 346 27.68 2.50 14.22
C SER A 346 27.62 1.88 12.81
N LYS A 347 26.52 1.20 12.46
CA LYS A 347 26.18 0.80 11.08
C LYS A 347 24.71 0.39 10.97
N TRP A 348 23.98 1.02 10.05
CA TRP A 348 22.65 0.60 9.60
C TRP A 348 22.70 -0.84 9.06
N ARG A 349 21.81 -1.72 9.52
CA ARG A 349 21.77 -3.12 9.07
C ARG A 349 20.80 -3.30 7.90
N ARG A 350 21.36 -3.74 6.77
CA ARG A 350 20.67 -4.21 5.56
C ARG A 350 20.21 -5.66 5.78
N TRP A 351 18.97 -5.99 5.43
CA TRP A 351 18.51 -7.38 5.37
C TRP A 351 18.63 -7.89 3.92
N GLN A 352 19.21 -9.07 3.74
CA GLN A 352 19.33 -9.80 2.47
C GLN A 352 18.43 -11.04 2.51
N ASP A 353 17.68 -11.20 1.42
CA ASP A 353 17.24 -12.42 0.73
C ASP A 353 16.77 -13.63 1.55
N VAL A 354 15.46 -13.88 1.50
CA VAL A 354 14.92 -15.25 1.52
C VAL A 354 14.75 -15.68 0.06
N ALA A 355 15.74 -16.41 -0.46
CA ALA A 355 15.63 -17.11 -1.72
C ALA A 355 14.59 -18.24 -1.58
N VAL A 356 13.59 -18.25 -2.46
CA VAL A 356 12.68 -19.37 -2.64
C VAL A 356 13.39 -20.37 -3.55
N ALA A 357 13.70 -21.55 -3.03
CA ALA A 357 14.17 -22.66 -3.84
C ALA A 357 12.96 -23.34 -4.51
N ASP A 358 12.87 -23.19 -5.83
CA ASP A 358 12.11 -24.09 -6.70
C ASP A 358 12.99 -25.32 -6.97
N ASP A 359 12.48 -26.52 -6.63
CA ASP A 359 12.65 -27.78 -7.37
C ASP A 359 12.24 -28.98 -6.48
N ALA A 360 11.14 -29.65 -6.84
CA ALA A 360 10.98 -31.09 -6.66
C ALA A 360 9.85 -31.61 -7.55
N VAL A 361 10.29 -32.30 -8.61
CA VAL A 361 9.54 -33.01 -9.63
C VAL A 361 8.65 -34.10 -9.02
N ALA A 362 7.49 -34.32 -9.65
CA ALA A 362 6.53 -35.37 -9.37
C ALA A 362 7.12 -36.79 -9.49
N GLY A 363 6.71 -37.69 -8.58
CA GLY A 363 6.95 -39.12 -8.66
C GLY A 363 5.85 -39.87 -7.92
N ASP A 364 5.11 -40.68 -8.67
CA ASP A 364 4.03 -41.57 -8.24
C ASP A 364 4.43 -42.59 -7.16
N GLY A 365 3.46 -42.95 -6.31
CA GLY A 365 3.32 -44.31 -5.80
C GLY A 365 3.69 -44.57 -4.33
N GLY A 366 2.77 -45.22 -3.61
CA GLY A 366 3.12 -46.15 -2.53
C GLY A 366 2.67 -45.79 -1.11
N VAL A 367 1.67 -46.53 -0.62
CA VAL A 367 1.26 -46.61 0.79
C VAL A 367 2.20 -47.56 1.56
N TRP A 368 2.54 -47.21 2.81
CA TRP A 368 2.69 -48.03 4.05
C TRP A 368 3.90 -47.67 4.95
N VAL A 369 3.55 -47.17 6.16
CA VAL A 369 4.01 -47.49 7.53
C VAL A 369 5.49 -47.43 7.93
N GLY A 370 5.76 -46.71 9.04
CA GLY A 370 6.74 -47.14 10.04
C GLY A 370 7.32 -46.05 10.96
N GLY A 371 7.00 -46.13 12.27
CA GLY A 371 7.82 -45.66 13.42
C GLY A 371 7.97 -44.14 13.60
N GLY A 372 7.53 -43.50 14.69
CA GLY A 372 7.72 -43.87 16.08
C GLY A 372 9.01 -43.25 16.62
N CYS A 373 8.92 -42.05 17.21
CA CYS A 373 9.77 -41.54 18.29
C CYS A 373 9.37 -40.09 18.61
N GLY A 374 8.63 -39.91 19.71
CA GLY A 374 8.31 -38.59 20.25
C GLY A 374 9.37 -38.09 21.22
N TRP A 375 9.41 -36.78 21.46
CA TRP A 375 9.88 -36.20 22.72
C TRP A 375 9.01 -35.02 23.13
N ARG A 376 8.75 -34.96 24.43
CA ARG A 376 7.83 -34.08 25.14
C ARG A 376 8.43 -32.69 25.35
N VAL A 377 7.56 -31.70 25.30
CA VAL A 377 7.75 -30.34 25.83
C VAL A 377 7.92 -30.41 27.35
N LYS A 378 8.91 -29.70 27.90
CA LYS A 378 8.98 -29.36 29.32
C LYS A 378 9.04 -27.84 29.45
N VAL A 379 8.06 -27.32 30.18
CA VAL A 379 7.90 -25.92 30.57
C VAL A 379 8.93 -25.59 31.65
N MET A 380 9.66 -24.47 31.46
CA MET A 380 10.02 -23.51 32.51
C MET A 380 10.04 -22.12 31.91
#